data_AF-A0A822AG93-F1
#
_entry.id   AF-A0A822AG93-F1
#
_cell.length_a   1.000
_cell.length_b   1.000
_cell.length_c   1.000
_cell.angle_alpha   90.00
_cell.angle_beta   90.00
_cell.angle_gamma   90.00
#
_symmetry.space_group_name_H-M   'P 1'
#
loop_
_entity.id
_entity.type
_entity.pdbx_description
1 polymer ?
#
loop_
_entity_poly.entity_id
_entity_poly.type
_entity_poly.pdbx_seq_one_letter_code
_entity_poly.pdbx_strand_id
1 'polypeptide(L)'
;MIPTPNHHFDPIQLRRKQCSSTLIDEDLPIISNSNLNCFSSSSSSGFRSNSHSLSNQILSTSDDVEILNENFIKRSNIIKEIYKTEYDYLGHLKNLVDGYLKKMRLRTDLFSEKQIELLMGNIEQIYEFQQSFFQILKLSIDDIHPHESLIGKCFLLY
;
A
#
# COMPACT_ATOMS: atom_id res chain seq x y z
N MET A 1 -13.64 -24.31 49.59
CA MET A 1 -13.79 -24.36 48.12
C MET A 1 -12.93 -23.25 47.55
N ILE A 2 -11.90 -23.59 46.77
CA ILE A 2 -10.93 -22.64 46.20
C ILE A 2 -11.38 -22.35 44.76
N PRO A 3 -11.50 -21.10 44.30
CA PRO A 3 -11.89 -20.81 42.93
C PRO A 3 -10.68 -20.92 41.99
N THR A 4 -10.85 -21.65 40.89
CA THR A 4 -9.88 -21.75 39.80
C THR A 4 -9.88 -20.48 38.94
N PRO A 5 -8.70 -19.96 38.51
CA PRO A 5 -8.66 -18.80 37.63
C PRO A 5 -8.97 -19.23 36.19
N ASN A 6 -10.03 -18.67 35.62
CA ASN A 6 -10.29 -18.76 34.19
C ASN A 6 -9.23 -17.96 33.43
N HIS A 7 -8.30 -18.65 32.77
CA HIS A 7 -7.44 -18.02 31.77
C HIS A 7 -8.29 -17.65 30.54
N HIS A 8 -8.77 -16.41 30.52
CA HIS A 8 -9.30 -15.79 29.32
C HIS A 8 -8.15 -15.62 28.33
N PHE A 9 -8.13 -16.46 27.30
CA PHE A 9 -7.19 -16.34 26.20
C PHE A 9 -7.61 -15.15 25.34
N ASP A 10 -6.86 -14.06 25.42
CA ASP A 10 -7.13 -12.84 24.68
C ASP A 10 -6.22 -12.80 23.43
N PRO A 11 -6.74 -13.09 22.22
CA PRO A 11 -5.93 -13.24 21.00
C PRO A 11 -5.18 -11.95 20.63
N ILE A 12 -5.62 -10.80 21.14
CA ILE A 12 -5.05 -9.47 20.89
C ILE A 12 -3.68 -9.31 21.57
N GLN A 13 -3.45 -9.97 22.71
CA GLN A 13 -2.17 -9.93 23.42
C GLN A 13 -1.06 -10.73 22.70
N LEU A 14 -1.44 -11.74 21.91
CA LEU A 14 -0.47 -12.52 21.13
C LEU A 14 0.07 -11.72 19.94
N ARG A 15 -0.77 -10.87 19.33
CA ARG A 15 -0.39 -10.00 18.20
C ARG A 15 0.57 -8.87 18.64
N ARG A 16 0.45 -8.37 19.88
CA ARG A 16 1.37 -7.37 20.45
C ARG A 16 2.81 -7.87 20.65
N LYS A 17 3.03 -9.16 20.85
CA LYS A 17 4.37 -9.68 21.20
C LYS A 17 5.32 -9.89 20.02
N GLN A 18 4.88 -9.70 18.77
CA GLN A 18 5.73 -9.93 17.59
C GLN A 18 6.21 -8.65 16.86
N CYS A 19 5.75 -7.46 17.22
CA CYS A 19 6.15 -6.21 16.54
C CYS A 19 7.29 -5.42 17.22
N SER A 20 7.78 -5.83 18.40
CA SER A 20 8.87 -5.10 19.06
C SER A 20 10.26 -5.61 18.67
N SER A 21 10.73 -5.27 17.47
CA SER A 21 12.12 -4.85 17.23
C SER A 21 12.37 -4.59 15.75
N THR A 22 12.52 -3.32 15.35
CA THR A 22 13.60 -2.83 14.47
C THR A 22 13.48 -1.31 14.34
N LEU A 23 14.45 -0.59 14.92
CA LEU A 23 14.80 0.78 14.55
C LEU A 23 15.24 0.79 13.09
N ILE A 24 14.67 1.68 12.26
CA ILE A 24 15.27 2.04 10.97
C ILE A 24 15.13 3.55 10.78
N ASP A 25 16.29 4.14 10.50
CA ASP A 25 16.59 5.55 10.28
C ASP A 25 15.80 6.18 9.12
N GLU A 26 15.60 7.49 9.28
CA GLU A 26 15.05 8.43 8.31
C GLU A 26 15.99 8.67 7.11
N ASP A 27 15.39 9.19 6.03
CA ASP A 27 15.94 9.84 4.84
C ASP A 27 15.96 9.01 3.53
N LEU A 28 14.94 9.23 2.68
CA LEU A 28 15.06 9.06 1.23
C LEU A 28 14.42 10.23 0.45
N PRO A 29 14.99 10.60 -0.73
CA PRO A 29 14.78 11.89 -1.38
C PRO A 29 13.48 11.97 -2.21
N ILE A 30 12.97 13.20 -2.31
CA ILE A 30 11.78 13.59 -3.07
C ILE A 30 12.08 13.53 -4.59
N ILE A 31 11.40 12.68 -5.34
CA ILE A 31 11.37 12.76 -6.81
C ILE A 31 10.16 13.59 -7.22
N SER A 32 10.40 14.86 -7.53
CA SER A 32 9.47 15.72 -8.26
C SER A 32 9.62 15.45 -9.76
N ASN A 33 8.55 15.04 -10.45
CA ASN A 33 8.47 15.18 -11.90
C ASN A 33 7.13 15.81 -12.29
N SER A 34 7.22 17.09 -12.66
CA SER A 34 6.24 17.87 -13.41
C SER A 34 6.30 17.53 -14.90
N ASN A 35 5.13 17.66 -15.58
CA ASN A 35 4.91 17.79 -17.05
C ASN A 35 4.87 16.48 -17.86
N LEU A 36 3.99 16.23 -18.85
CA LEU A 36 2.92 16.99 -19.55
C LEU A 36 2.07 16.03 -20.42
N ASN A 37 0.77 16.38 -20.57
CA ASN A 37 -0.26 16.16 -21.61
C ASN A 37 -0.01 15.38 -22.92
N CYS A 38 -1.06 14.67 -23.42
CA CYS A 38 -1.85 14.91 -24.66
C CYS A 38 -2.69 13.64 -25.06
N PHE A 39 -4.02 13.71 -25.27
CA PHE A 39 -4.76 14.00 -26.54
C PHE A 39 -4.27 13.13 -27.73
N SER A 40 -5.05 12.39 -28.54
CA SER A 40 -6.46 12.47 -28.97
C SER A 40 -6.93 11.15 -29.64
N SER A 41 -8.24 11.06 -29.82
CA SER A 41 -9.11 10.17 -30.61
C SER A 41 -8.62 9.74 -32.01
N SER A 42 -9.09 8.57 -32.51
CA SER A 42 -9.92 8.45 -33.75
C SER A 42 -10.18 6.99 -34.19
N SER A 43 -11.37 6.81 -34.77
CA SER A 43 -12.07 5.61 -35.21
C SER A 43 -11.61 5.03 -36.57
N SER A 44 -11.88 3.74 -36.87
CA SER A 44 -12.80 3.27 -37.94
C SER A 44 -12.54 1.86 -38.55
N SER A 45 -13.66 1.14 -38.72
CA SER A 45 -14.08 0.21 -39.80
C SER A 45 -13.28 -1.06 -40.21
N GLY A 46 -13.93 -2.23 -40.04
CA GLY A 46 -14.68 -2.87 -41.15
C GLY A 46 -14.08 -4.05 -41.94
N PHE A 47 -14.70 -5.23 -41.76
CA PHE A 47 -14.95 -6.35 -42.70
C PHE A 47 -13.93 -7.52 -42.89
N ARG A 48 -14.51 -8.72 -42.82
CA ARG A 48 -13.94 -10.09 -42.89
C ARG A 48 -14.10 -10.71 -44.28
N SER A 49 -13.23 -11.67 -44.61
CA SER A 49 -13.60 -12.93 -45.31
C SER A 49 -12.58 -14.06 -45.00
N ASN A 50 -13.08 -15.20 -44.51
CA ASN A 50 -12.38 -16.50 -44.35
C ASN A 50 -12.22 -17.16 -45.73
N SER A 51 -11.25 -18.03 -46.06
CA SER A 51 -10.85 -19.36 -45.52
C SER A 51 -9.76 -19.92 -46.48
N HIS A 52 -8.88 -20.90 -46.24
CA HIS A 52 -8.47 -21.80 -45.15
C HIS A 52 -7.11 -22.40 -45.62
N SER A 53 -6.11 -22.54 -44.75
CA SER A 53 -5.04 -23.54 -44.90
C SER A 53 -4.27 -23.67 -43.59
N LEU A 54 -4.24 -24.89 -43.02
CA LEU A 54 -3.50 -25.26 -41.83
C LEU A 54 -2.02 -24.87 -41.96
N SER A 55 -1.59 -23.94 -41.11
CA SER A 55 -0.21 -23.85 -40.67
C SER A 55 -0.25 -23.49 -39.19
N ASN A 56 0.42 -24.29 -38.37
CA ASN A 56 0.74 -23.91 -36.99
C ASN A 56 1.74 -22.76 -37.07
N GLN A 57 1.25 -21.56 -37.33
CA GLN A 57 1.95 -20.33 -37.03
C GLN A 57 1.37 -19.83 -35.72
N ILE A 58 2.20 -19.72 -34.69
CA ILE A 58 1.98 -18.72 -33.65
C ILE A 58 2.19 -17.38 -34.36
N LEU A 59 1.16 -16.95 -35.08
CA LEU A 59 1.02 -15.58 -35.52
C LEU A 59 0.25 -14.91 -34.40
N SER A 60 0.95 -14.54 -33.34
CA SER A 60 0.43 -13.59 -32.36
C SER A 60 0.05 -12.34 -33.15
N THR A 61 -1.25 -12.08 -33.27
CA THR A 61 -1.72 -10.86 -33.92
C THR A 61 -1.09 -9.68 -33.19
N SER A 62 -0.67 -8.64 -33.92
CA SER A 62 -0.08 -7.43 -33.31
C SER A 62 -0.96 -6.87 -32.19
N ASP A 63 -2.28 -7.02 -32.33
CA ASP A 63 -3.29 -6.59 -31.38
C ASP A 63 -3.16 -7.30 -30.01
N ASP A 64 -2.83 -8.61 -29.98
CA ASP A 64 -2.70 -9.35 -28.71
C ASP A 64 -1.46 -8.92 -27.91
N VAL A 65 -0.35 -8.63 -28.61
CA VAL A 65 0.89 -8.14 -28.00
C VAL A 65 0.70 -6.72 -27.46
N GLU A 66 -0.06 -5.89 -28.17
CA GLU A 66 -0.37 -4.51 -27.77
C GLU A 66 -1.26 -4.47 -26.51
N ILE A 67 -2.29 -5.33 -26.44
CA ILE A 67 -3.15 -5.47 -25.25
C ILE A 67 -2.35 -5.95 -24.03
N LEU A 68 -1.44 -6.92 -24.19
CA LEU A 68 -0.58 -7.39 -23.10
C LEU A 68 0.33 -6.27 -22.57
N ASN A 69 0.93 -5.50 -23.47
CA ASN A 69 1.77 -4.37 -23.09
C ASN A 69 0.97 -3.29 -22.35
N GLU A 70 -0.24 -2.97 -22.81
CA GLU A 70 -1.14 -2.07 -22.08
C GLU A 70 -1.46 -2.57 -20.67
N ASN A 71 -1.72 -3.86 -20.50
CA ASN A 71 -2.04 -4.45 -19.20
C ASN A 71 -0.85 -4.38 -18.24
N PHE A 72 0.37 -4.61 -18.72
CA PHE A 72 1.58 -4.44 -17.90
C PHE A 72 1.81 -2.98 -17.50
N ILE A 73 1.57 -2.03 -18.40
CA ILE A 73 1.64 -0.60 -18.09
C ILE A 73 0.60 -0.23 -17.02
N LYS A 74 -0.68 -0.62 -17.23
CA LYS A 74 -1.77 -0.37 -16.28
C LYS A 74 -1.46 -0.94 -14.90
N ARG A 75 -1.03 -2.21 -14.84
CA ARG A 75 -0.68 -2.87 -13.58
C ARG A 75 0.51 -2.21 -12.89
N SER A 76 1.55 -1.84 -13.64
CA SER A 76 2.71 -1.11 -13.09
C SER A 76 2.30 0.23 -12.48
N ASN A 77 1.41 0.97 -13.14
CA ASN A 77 0.91 2.25 -12.64
C ASN A 77 0.08 2.08 -11.36
N ILE A 78 -0.81 1.08 -11.31
CA ILE A 78 -1.59 0.76 -10.11
C ILE A 78 -0.67 0.46 -8.93
N ILE A 79 0.37 -0.35 -9.14
CA ILE A 79 1.30 -0.73 -8.06
C ILE A 79 2.10 0.48 -7.56
N LYS A 80 2.54 1.36 -8.47
CA LYS A 80 3.19 2.63 -8.11
C LYS A 80 2.25 3.57 -7.36
N GLU A 81 1.00 3.65 -7.77
CA GLU A 81 -0.03 4.45 -7.10
C GLU A 81 -0.26 3.94 -5.68
N ILE A 82 -0.50 2.64 -5.50
CA ILE A 82 -0.66 2.02 -4.18
C ILE A 82 0.54 2.34 -3.29
N TYR A 83 1.77 2.12 -3.77
CA TYR A 83 2.96 2.42 -2.98
C TYR A 83 3.01 3.89 -2.55
N LYS A 84 2.76 4.81 -3.49
CA LYS A 84 2.80 6.25 -3.23
C LYS A 84 1.74 6.65 -2.22
N THR A 85 0.50 6.19 -2.39
CA THR A 85 -0.60 6.55 -1.48
C THR A 85 -0.35 6.01 -0.07
N GLU A 86 0.23 4.82 0.06
CA GLU A 86 0.57 4.23 1.35
C GLU A 86 1.73 4.98 2.03
N TYR A 87 2.73 5.43 1.26
CA TYR A 87 3.81 6.28 1.75
C TYR A 87 3.30 7.64 2.24
N ASP A 88 2.46 8.29 1.44
CA ASP A 88 1.85 9.59 1.78
C ASP A 88 0.98 9.46 3.04
N TYR A 89 0.18 8.39 3.13
CA TYR A 89 -0.62 8.09 4.32
C TYR A 89 0.24 7.89 5.57
N LEU A 90 1.35 7.16 5.46
CA LEU A 90 2.30 7.00 6.56
C LEU A 90 2.87 8.35 7.03
N GLY A 91 3.20 9.24 6.09
CA GLY A 91 3.62 10.60 6.40
C GLY A 91 2.55 11.41 7.14
N HIS A 92 1.28 11.26 6.75
CA HIS A 92 0.16 11.91 7.45
C HIS A 92 0.01 11.41 8.88
N LEU A 93 0.10 10.08 9.09
CA LEU A 93 0.06 9.50 10.43
C LEU A 93 1.22 9.97 11.30
N LYS A 94 2.44 10.03 10.76
CA LYS A 94 3.61 10.60 11.44
C LYS A 94 3.34 12.05 11.87
N ASN A 95 2.80 12.88 10.98
CA ASN A 95 2.47 14.27 11.30
C ASN A 95 1.42 14.39 12.41
N LEU A 96 0.43 13.50 12.46
CA LEU A 96 -0.55 13.47 13.56
C LEU A 96 0.11 13.07 14.88
N VAL A 97 0.93 12.03 14.89
CA VAL A 97 1.59 11.52 16.10
C VAL A 97 2.64 12.51 16.61
N ASP A 98 3.58 12.91 15.76
CA ASP A 98 4.72 13.76 16.13
C ASP A 98 4.35 15.24 16.20
N GLY A 99 3.52 15.68 15.26
CA GLY A 99 3.14 17.08 15.12
C GLY A 99 2.06 17.51 16.10
N TYR A 100 1.15 16.62 16.50
CA TYR A 100 0.01 16.94 17.36
C TYR A 100 -0.01 16.13 18.66
N LEU A 101 -0.11 14.80 18.61
CA LEU A 101 -0.30 13.97 19.81
C LEU A 101 0.82 14.19 20.84
N LYS A 102 2.09 14.15 20.42
CA LYS A 102 3.23 14.42 21.30
C LYS A 102 3.16 15.82 21.93
N LYS A 103 2.77 16.84 21.15
CA LYS A 103 2.64 18.22 21.65
C LYS A 103 1.47 18.40 22.61
N MET A 104 0.35 17.73 22.36
CA MET A 104 -0.81 17.73 23.26
C MET A 104 -0.45 17.11 24.61
N ARG A 105 0.28 15.99 24.61
CA ARG A 105 0.79 15.34 25.85
C ARG A 105 1.74 16.23 26.64
N LEU A 106 2.50 17.12 25.98
CA LEU A 106 3.38 18.09 26.65
C LEU A 106 2.62 19.28 27.29
N ARG A 107 1.42 19.60 26.80
CA ARG A 107 0.59 20.72 27.28
C ARG A 107 -0.54 20.21 28.17
N THR A 108 -0.17 19.64 29.31
CA THR A 108 -1.11 19.12 30.33
C THR A 108 -2.02 20.20 30.93
N ASP A 109 -1.69 21.48 30.74
CA ASP A 109 -2.51 22.64 31.08
C ASP A 109 -3.70 22.85 30.11
N LEU A 110 -3.58 22.39 28.86
CA LEU A 110 -4.59 22.56 27.81
C LEU A 110 -5.43 21.30 27.61
N PHE A 111 -4.82 20.12 27.71
CA PHE A 111 -5.47 18.85 27.44
C PHE A 111 -5.27 17.87 28.60
N SER A 112 -6.36 17.37 29.15
CA SER A 112 -6.34 16.18 30.02
C SER A 112 -6.13 14.90 29.20
N GLU A 113 -5.58 13.85 29.80
CA GLU A 113 -5.37 12.57 29.12
C GLU A 113 -6.66 12.02 28.48
N LYS A 114 -7.80 12.14 29.18
CA LYS A 114 -9.11 11.71 28.66
C LYS A 114 -9.55 12.48 27.41
N GLN A 115 -9.23 13.77 27.33
CA GLN A 115 -9.48 14.56 26.11
C GLN A 115 -8.54 14.16 24.98
N ILE A 116 -7.27 13.89 25.29
CA ILE A 116 -6.30 13.41 24.29
C ILE A 116 -6.77 12.07 23.72
N GLU A 117 -7.19 11.12 24.57
CA GLU A 117 -7.72 9.82 24.14
C GLU A 117 -8.98 9.97 23.28
N LEU A 118 -9.91 10.87 23.65
CA LEU A 118 -11.11 11.12 22.86
C LEU A 118 -10.80 11.74 21.49
N LEU A 119 -9.85 12.68 21.43
CA LEU A 119 -9.51 13.40 20.19
C LEU A 119 -8.64 12.56 19.24
N MET A 120 -7.68 11.83 19.79
CA MET A 120 -6.65 11.12 19.01
C MET A 120 -6.94 9.62 18.88
N GLY A 121 -7.80 9.05 19.74
CA GLY A 121 -8.16 7.65 19.71
C GLY A 121 -6.94 6.74 19.74
N ASN A 122 -6.96 5.71 18.89
CA ASN A 122 -5.87 4.75 18.73
C ASN A 122 -4.89 5.12 17.60
N ILE A 123 -4.76 6.41 17.23
CA ILE A 123 -3.95 6.83 16.08
C ILE A 123 -2.48 6.38 16.16
N GLU A 124 -1.90 6.34 17.36
CA GLU A 124 -0.52 5.87 17.58
C GLU A 124 -0.38 4.38 17.22
N GLN A 125 -1.38 3.56 17.57
CA GLN A 125 -1.41 2.13 17.23
C GLN A 125 -1.60 1.91 15.73
N ILE A 126 -2.44 2.73 15.09
CA ILE A 126 -2.63 2.70 13.63
C ILE A 126 -1.32 3.07 12.93
N TYR A 127 -0.61 4.08 13.41
CA TYR A 127 0.70 4.46 12.86
C TYR A 127 1.74 3.35 12.95
N GLU A 128 1.90 2.73 14.13
CA GLU A 128 2.83 1.62 14.33
C GLU A 128 2.50 0.41 13.44
N PHE A 129 1.22 0.07 13.33
CA PHE A 129 0.74 -0.95 12.40
C PHE A 129 1.10 -0.60 10.95
N GLN A 130 0.80 0.63 10.55
CA GLN A 130 1.01 1.10 9.19
C GLN A 130 2.49 1.11 8.81
N GLN A 131 3.40 1.45 9.73
CA GLN A 131 4.85 1.34 9.51
C GLN A 131 5.25 -0.11 9.17
N SER A 132 4.73 -1.07 9.94
CA SER A 132 5.01 -2.50 9.76
C SER A 132 4.43 -3.03 8.44
N PHE A 133 3.19 -2.65 8.12
CA PHE A 133 2.54 -2.98 6.85
C PHE A 133 3.30 -2.39 5.66
N PHE A 134 3.63 -1.10 5.71
CA PHE A 134 4.32 -0.40 4.64
C PHE A 134 5.69 -1.00 4.35
N GLN A 135 6.44 -1.42 5.38
CA GLN A 135 7.72 -2.09 5.18
C GLN A 135 7.57 -3.42 4.41
N ILE A 136 6.55 -4.21 4.72
CA ILE A 136 6.26 -5.46 4.00
C ILE A 136 5.82 -5.17 2.55
N LEU A 137 4.99 -4.15 2.35
CA LEU A 137 4.55 -3.71 1.03
C LEU A 137 5.75 -3.29 0.17
N LYS A 138 6.63 -2.45 0.73
CA LYS A 138 7.84 -1.97 0.06
C LYS A 138 8.75 -3.12 -0.38
N LEU A 139 8.96 -4.12 0.49
CA LEU A 139 9.78 -5.30 0.16
C LEU A 139 9.14 -6.23 -0.88
N SER A 140 7.84 -6.12 -1.11
CA SER A 140 7.11 -6.98 -2.05
C SER A 140 6.96 -6.38 -3.44
N ILE A 141 7.47 -5.17 -3.66
CA ILE A 141 7.45 -4.47 -4.94
C ILE A 141 8.79 -4.67 -5.65
N ASP A 142 8.72 -5.04 -6.93
CA ASP A 142 9.85 -5.07 -7.83
C ASP A 142 10.00 -3.72 -8.53
N ASP A 143 11.10 -3.01 -8.27
CA ASP A 143 11.37 -1.69 -8.85
C ASP A 143 11.66 -1.75 -10.36
N ILE A 144 12.16 -2.88 -10.86
CA ILE A 144 12.54 -3.09 -12.26
C ILE A 144 11.31 -3.54 -13.06
N HIS A 145 10.52 -4.46 -12.50
CA HIS A 145 9.31 -5.00 -13.11
C HIS A 145 8.08 -4.85 -12.20
N PRO A 146 7.54 -3.63 -12.00
CA PRO A 146 6.46 -3.39 -11.05
C PRO A 146 5.23 -4.26 -11.29
N HIS A 147 4.85 -4.50 -12.53
CA HIS A 147 3.72 -5.37 -12.87
C HIS A 147 3.87 -6.84 -12.42
N GLU A 148 5.07 -7.33 -12.12
CA GLU A 148 5.28 -8.68 -11.59
C GLU A 148 5.16 -8.76 -10.07
N SER A 149 5.08 -7.61 -9.38
CA SER A 149 4.99 -7.56 -7.92
C SER A 149 3.77 -8.30 -7.36
N LEU A 150 3.98 -9.10 -6.32
CA LEU A 150 2.95 -9.94 -5.67
C LEU A 150 2.45 -9.33 -4.36
N ILE A 151 2.02 -8.07 -4.42
CA ILE A 151 1.61 -7.29 -3.23
C ILE A 151 0.38 -7.83 -2.50
N GLY A 152 -0.43 -8.69 -3.13
CA GLY A 152 -1.64 -9.25 -2.51
C GLY A 152 -1.34 -10.06 -1.24
N LYS A 153 -0.18 -10.71 -1.16
CA LYS A 153 0.23 -11.46 0.05
C LYS A 153 0.41 -10.55 1.26
N CYS A 154 0.83 -9.30 1.06
CA CYS A 154 1.01 -8.33 2.13
C CYS A 154 -0.27 -8.11 2.93
N PHE A 155 -1.41 -8.03 2.24
CA PHE A 155 -2.72 -7.79 2.84
C PHE A 155 -3.27 -9.01 3.56
N LEU A 156 -2.88 -10.23 3.17
CA LEU A 156 -3.34 -11.46 3.81
C LEU A 156 -2.59 -11.77 5.12
N LEU A 157 -1.47 -11.09 5.38
CA LEU A 157 -0.72 -11.24 6.64
C LEU A 157 -1.39 -10.53 7.83
N TYR A 158 -2.38 -9.66 7.58
CA TYR A 158 -2.99 -8.78 8.60
C TYR A 158 -4.50 -8.92 8.68
#